data_AF-A0A819NB71-F1
#
_entry.id   AF-A0A819NB71-F1
#
_cell.length_a   1.000
_cell.length_b   1.000
_cell.length_c   1.000
_cell.angle_alpha   90.00
_cell.angle_beta   90.00
_cell.angle_gamma   90.00
#
_symmetry.space_group_name_H-M   'P 1'
#
loop_
_entity.id
_entity.type
_entity.pdbx_description
1 polymer ?
#
loop_
_entity_poly.entity_id
_entity_poly.type
_entity_poly.pdbx_seq_one_letter_code
_entity_poly.pdbx_strand_id
1 'polypeptide(L)'
;IRLLKREYFKKFWNIISFITTIFSITAIMMYGTKKALTRLAIRSLKKTEMGEFVNFNAIGSFDEVYSYIIALITFFTMLKFLKLLRFNRRIGMLSKSFRYARKDLSSFAFVFLIFILAYAQFGFAIFGRSLRNYKSFFSSLTTCFRMLLGEINAADMIAVRRLY
;
A
#
# COMPACT_ATOMS: atom_id res chain seq x y z
N ILE A 1 -18.14 1.73 -31.68
CA ILE A 1 -16.85 2.10 -31.02
C ILE A 1 -17.03 2.67 -29.60
N ARG A 2 -17.96 3.61 -29.32
CA ARG A 2 -18.12 4.19 -27.96
C ARG A 2 -18.64 3.23 -26.87
N LEU A 3 -19.45 2.23 -27.23
CA LEU A 3 -19.99 1.23 -26.28
C LEU A 3 -18.91 0.27 -25.73
N LEU A 4 -17.96 -0.14 -26.58
CA LEU A 4 -16.81 -0.97 -26.20
C LEU A 4 -15.94 -0.30 -25.12
N LYS A 5 -15.85 1.04 -25.14
CA LYS A 5 -15.07 1.85 -24.20
C LYS A 5 -15.59 1.73 -22.75
N ARG A 6 -16.90 1.68 -22.53
CA ARG A 6 -17.51 1.53 -21.19
C ARG A 6 -17.44 0.09 -20.68
N GLU A 7 -17.58 -0.90 -21.57
CA GLU A 7 -17.44 -2.31 -21.18
C GLU A 7 -16.00 -2.71 -20.86
N TYR A 8 -15.02 -2.07 -21.52
CA TYR A 8 -13.60 -2.23 -21.25
C TYR A 8 -13.28 -1.96 -19.77
N PHE A 9 -13.75 -0.84 -19.21
CA PHE A 9 -13.52 -0.50 -17.80
C PHE A 9 -14.33 -1.34 -16.80
N LYS A 10 -15.37 -2.08 -17.21
CA LYS A 10 -16.12 -2.98 -16.30
C LYS A 10 -15.37 -4.28 -16.00
N LYS A 11 -14.38 -4.67 -16.81
CA LYS A 11 -13.60 -5.89 -16.57
C LYS A 11 -12.47 -5.59 -15.57
N PHE A 12 -12.50 -6.22 -14.40
CA PHE A 12 -11.48 -6.11 -13.34
C PHE A 12 -10.02 -6.17 -13.87
N TRP A 13 -9.73 -7.17 -14.71
CA TRP A 13 -8.39 -7.34 -15.29
C TRP A 13 -7.94 -6.21 -16.20
N ASN A 14 -8.91 -5.49 -16.74
CA ASN A 14 -8.65 -4.43 -17.67
C ASN A 14 -8.34 -3.11 -16.95
N ILE A 15 -8.99 -2.87 -15.81
CA ILE A 15 -8.62 -1.80 -14.88
C ILE A 15 -7.17 -1.99 -14.40
N ILE A 16 -6.79 -3.22 -14.00
CA ILE A 16 -5.39 -3.52 -13.60
C ILE A 16 -4.43 -3.17 -14.74
N SER A 17 -4.74 -3.58 -15.98
CA SER A 17 -3.89 -3.25 -17.13
C SER A 17 -3.72 -1.75 -17.34
N PHE A 18 -4.81 -1.00 -17.27
CA PHE A 18 -4.81 0.45 -17.42
C PHE A 18 -3.98 1.13 -16.32
N ILE A 19 -4.16 0.74 -15.06
CA ILE A 19 -3.40 1.25 -13.92
C ILE A 19 -1.91 0.98 -14.09
N THR A 20 -1.52 -0.25 -14.45
CA THR A 20 -0.10 -0.56 -14.69
C THR A 20 0.50 0.32 -15.78
N THR A 21 -0.23 0.54 -16.88
CA THR A 21 0.25 1.38 -17.99
C THR A 21 0.48 2.83 -17.54
N ILE A 22 -0.43 3.41 -16.75
CA ILE A 22 -0.25 4.75 -16.19
C ILE A 22 1.01 4.80 -15.33
N PHE A 23 1.14 3.88 -14.36
CA PHE A 23 2.32 3.86 -13.49
C PHE A 23 3.62 3.65 -14.27
N SER A 24 3.63 2.83 -15.32
CA SER A 24 4.80 2.65 -16.17
C SER A 24 5.20 3.94 -16.90
N ILE A 25 4.24 4.71 -17.42
CA ILE A 25 4.52 6.01 -18.05
C ILE A 25 5.11 6.98 -17.01
N THR A 26 4.51 7.05 -15.83
CA THR A 26 5.02 7.86 -14.72
C THR A 26 6.45 7.46 -14.32
N ALA A 27 6.72 6.15 -14.23
CA ALA A 27 8.05 5.64 -13.89
C ALA A 27 9.10 6.00 -14.95
N ILE A 28 8.77 5.98 -16.24
CA ILE A 28 9.69 6.40 -17.31
C ILE A 28 10.05 7.89 -17.17
N MET A 29 9.06 8.75 -16.91
CA MET A 29 9.29 10.18 -16.68
C MET A 29 10.16 10.42 -15.44
N MET A 30 9.89 9.70 -14.35
CA MET A 30 10.68 9.78 -13.12
C MET A 30 12.10 9.23 -13.30
N TYR A 31 12.30 8.21 -14.12
CA TYR A 31 13.63 7.69 -14.41
C TYR A 31 14.49 8.70 -15.19
N GLY A 32 13.88 9.44 -16.12
CA GLY A 32 14.55 10.54 -16.83
C GLY A 32 14.99 11.66 -15.88
N THR A 33 14.09 12.11 -15.00
CA THR A 33 14.38 13.16 -14.00
C THR A 33 15.41 12.68 -12.96
N LYS A 34 15.33 11.44 -12.49
CA LYS A 34 16.34 10.81 -11.63
C LYS A 34 17.72 10.88 -12.27
N LYS A 35 17.87 10.49 -13.54
CA LYS A 35 19.15 10.57 -14.26
C LYS A 35 19.69 11.99 -14.37
N ALA A 36 18.82 12.97 -14.64
CA ALA A 36 19.22 14.37 -14.71
C ALA A 36 19.70 14.88 -13.33
N LEU A 37 18.93 14.64 -12.28
CA LEU A 37 19.25 15.03 -10.90
C LEU A 37 20.56 14.41 -10.41
N THR A 38 20.77 13.11 -10.61
CA THR A 38 22.02 12.43 -10.22
C THR A 38 23.22 12.98 -10.98
N ARG A 39 23.08 13.28 -12.28
CA ARG A 39 24.17 13.89 -13.08
C ARG A 39 24.50 15.30 -12.60
N LEU A 40 23.49 16.10 -12.28
CA LEU A 40 23.69 17.44 -11.72
C LEU A 40 24.39 17.38 -10.37
N ALA A 41 23.96 16.49 -9.48
CA ALA A 41 24.58 16.32 -8.16
C ALA A 41 26.05 15.88 -8.25
N ILE A 42 26.38 14.94 -9.14
CA ILE A 42 27.78 14.52 -9.38
C ILE A 42 28.61 15.66 -9.98
N ARG A 43 28.02 16.50 -10.84
CA ARG A 43 28.72 17.67 -11.41
C ARG A 43 28.98 18.74 -10.36
N SER A 44 28.00 19.01 -9.49
CA SER A 44 28.16 19.95 -8.37
C SER A 44 29.27 19.48 -7.43
N LEU A 45 29.28 18.19 -7.07
CA LEU A 45 30.37 17.61 -6.27
C LEU A 45 31.76 17.77 -6.91
N LYS A 46 31.87 17.65 -8.25
CA LYS A 46 33.15 17.79 -8.95
C LYS A 46 33.63 19.24 -9.10
N LYS A 47 32.72 20.22 -9.03
CA LYS A 47 33.01 21.64 -9.23
C LYS A 47 33.30 22.37 -7.91
N THR A 48 32.81 21.83 -6.81
CA THR A 48 32.99 22.36 -5.47
C THR A 48 34.37 21.98 -4.92
N GLU A 49 35.14 22.98 -4.45
CA GLU A 49 36.37 22.76 -3.68
C GLU A 49 36.05 22.14 -2.30
N MET A 50 37.00 21.38 -1.75
CA MET A 50 36.88 20.59 -0.52
C MET A 50 36.20 21.37 0.64
N GLY A 51 34.89 21.17 0.87
CA GLY A 51 34.22 21.72 2.06
C GLY A 51 32.72 22.06 1.94
N GLU A 52 32.14 22.22 0.75
CA GLU A 52 30.72 22.59 0.61
C GLU A 52 29.80 21.35 0.64
N PHE A 53 28.78 21.37 1.51
CA PHE A 53 27.81 20.28 1.65
C PHE A 53 26.78 20.28 0.51
N VAL A 54 26.83 19.28 -0.36
CA VAL A 54 25.78 19.04 -1.37
C VAL A 54 24.64 18.25 -0.73
N ASN A 55 23.43 18.80 -0.73
CA ASN A 55 22.27 18.18 -0.10
C ASN A 55 21.70 17.03 -0.97
N PHE A 56 22.07 15.79 -0.62
CA PHE A 56 21.55 14.57 -1.25
C PHE A 56 20.18 14.12 -0.74
N ASN A 57 19.65 14.74 0.31
CA ASN A 57 18.43 14.27 0.96
C ASN A 57 17.22 14.35 0.00
N ALA A 58 17.10 15.44 -0.76
CA ALA A 58 16.04 15.59 -1.76
C ALA A 58 16.12 14.53 -2.87
N ILE A 59 17.34 14.13 -3.26
CA ILE A 59 17.58 13.08 -4.26
C ILE A 59 17.22 11.72 -3.69
N GLY A 60 17.58 11.46 -2.43
CA GLY A 60 17.23 10.24 -1.71
C GLY A 60 15.72 10.07 -1.57
N SER A 61 15.00 11.11 -1.13
CA SER A 61 13.53 11.07 -1.02
C SER A 61 12.86 10.85 -2.38
N PHE A 62 13.37 11.48 -3.44
CA PHE A 62 12.86 11.26 -4.80
C PHE A 62 13.08 9.81 -5.25
N ASP A 63 14.24 9.23 -4.94
CA ASP A 63 14.54 7.85 -5.28
C ASP A 63 13.68 6.85 -4.50
N GLU A 64 13.40 7.15 -3.23
CA GLU A 64 12.51 6.35 -2.40
C GLU A 64 11.09 6.29 -2.99
N VAL A 65 10.54 7.45 -3.40
CA VAL A 65 9.23 7.51 -4.07
C VAL A 65 9.24 6.75 -5.40
N TYR A 66 10.32 6.87 -6.19
CA TYR A 66 10.49 6.09 -7.41
C TYR A 66 10.49 4.58 -7.13
N SER A 67 11.19 4.13 -6.08
CA SER A 67 11.23 2.73 -5.64
C SER A 67 9.83 2.20 -5.29
N TYR A 68 9.03 2.98 -4.55
CA TYR A 68 7.62 2.61 -4.26
C TYR A 68 6.78 2.45 -5.52
N ILE A 69 6.97 3.32 -6.52
CA ILE A 69 6.24 3.22 -7.80
C ILE A 69 6.64 1.97 -8.58
N ILE A 70 7.94 1.65 -8.64
CA ILE A 70 8.42 0.40 -9.26
C ILE A 70 7.85 -0.83 -8.53
N ALA A 71 7.82 -0.82 -7.20
CA ALA A 71 7.23 -1.90 -6.41
C ALA A 71 5.74 -2.12 -6.75
N LEU A 72 4.96 -1.04 -6.89
CA LEU A 72 3.56 -1.11 -7.31
C LEU A 72 3.40 -1.68 -8.73
N ILE A 73 4.22 -1.25 -9.68
CA ILE A 73 4.21 -1.80 -11.06
C ILE A 73 4.49 -3.30 -11.04
N THR A 74 5.50 -3.73 -10.30
CA THR A 74 5.88 -5.14 -10.15
C THR A 74 4.74 -5.93 -9.53
N PHE A 75 4.09 -5.41 -8.48
CA PHE A 75 2.92 -6.03 -7.86
C PHE A 75 1.77 -6.23 -8.86
N PHE A 76 1.37 -5.19 -9.62
CA PHE A 76 0.31 -5.33 -10.61
C PHE A 76 0.70 -6.26 -11.77
N THR A 77 1.98 -6.29 -12.13
CA THR A 77 2.51 -7.22 -13.15
C THR A 77 2.44 -8.66 -12.64
N MET A 78 2.73 -8.90 -11.36
CA MET A 78 2.55 -10.20 -10.71
C MET A 78 1.08 -10.64 -10.68
N LEU A 79 0.15 -9.71 -10.43
CA LEU A 79 -1.29 -10.02 -10.56
C LEU A 79 -1.67 -10.41 -11.99
N LYS A 80 -1.10 -9.77 -13.01
CA LYS A 80 -1.31 -10.18 -14.41
C LYS A 80 -0.72 -11.56 -14.66
N PHE A 81 0.46 -11.87 -14.13
CA PHE A 81 1.04 -13.22 -14.22
C PHE A 81 0.10 -14.29 -13.63
N LEU A 82 -0.50 -14.03 -12.46
CA LEU A 82 -1.53 -14.91 -11.88
C LEU A 82 -2.74 -15.12 -12.80
N LYS A 83 -3.11 -14.11 -13.61
CA LYS A 83 -4.16 -14.26 -14.63
C LYS A 83 -3.77 -15.27 -15.71
N LEU A 84 -2.52 -15.24 -16.18
CA LEU A 84 -2.03 -16.21 -17.17
C LEU A 84 -2.07 -17.63 -16.60
N LEU A 85 -1.76 -17.81 -15.32
CA LEU A 85 -1.83 -19.14 -14.70
C LEU A 85 -3.25 -19.76 -14.66
N ARG A 86 -4.31 -18.96 -14.89
CA ARG A 86 -5.70 -19.46 -14.98
C ARG A 86 -5.95 -20.35 -16.20
N PHE A 87 -5.02 -20.43 -17.16
CA PHE A 87 -5.06 -21.44 -18.23
C PHE A 87 -4.98 -22.87 -17.67
N ASN A 88 -4.38 -23.06 -16.49
CA ASN A 88 -4.41 -24.35 -15.79
C ASN A 88 -5.80 -24.59 -15.18
N ARG A 89 -6.41 -25.74 -15.51
CA ARG A 89 -7.75 -26.15 -15.02
C ARG A 89 -7.88 -26.08 -13.49
N ARG A 90 -6.84 -26.47 -12.74
CA ARG A 90 -6.86 -26.43 -11.26
C ARG A 90 -6.94 -25.00 -10.72
N ILE A 91 -6.12 -24.09 -11.24
CA ILE A 91 -6.05 -22.68 -10.83
C ILE A 91 -7.31 -21.92 -11.31
N GLY A 92 -7.82 -22.28 -12.49
CA GLY A 92 -9.08 -21.76 -13.02
C GLY A 92 -10.28 -22.10 -12.14
N MET A 93 -10.33 -23.31 -11.56
CA MET A 93 -11.38 -23.71 -10.60
C MET A 93 -11.34 -22.90 -9.31
N LEU A 94 -10.16 -22.72 -8.69
CA LEU A 94 -10.00 -21.86 -7.51
C LEU A 94 -10.53 -20.44 -7.76
N SER A 95 -10.18 -19.85 -8.91
CA SER A 95 -10.68 -18.53 -9.30
C SER A 95 -12.20 -18.47 -9.44
N LYS A 96 -12.85 -19.56 -9.87
CA LYS A 96 -14.31 -19.65 -9.96
C LYS A 96 -14.94 -19.76 -8.58
N SER A 97 -14.38 -20.57 -7.69
CA SER A 97 -14.83 -20.68 -6.29
C SER A 97 -14.75 -19.34 -5.56
N PHE A 98 -13.64 -18.61 -5.69
CA PHE A 98 -13.51 -17.24 -5.16
C PHE A 98 -14.55 -16.27 -5.75
N ARG A 99 -14.88 -16.41 -7.04
CA ARG A 99 -15.91 -15.56 -7.68
C ARG A 99 -17.30 -15.89 -7.15
N TYR A 100 -17.59 -17.16 -6.89
CA TYR A 100 -18.87 -17.60 -6.33
C TYR A 100 -19.03 -17.13 -4.88
N ALA A 101 -18.03 -17.36 -4.04
CA ALA A 101 -18.03 -16.95 -2.63
C ALA A 101 -17.90 -15.42 -2.41
N ARG A 102 -17.61 -14.65 -3.47
CA ARG A 102 -17.38 -13.19 -3.35
C ARG A 102 -18.53 -12.45 -2.68
N LYS A 103 -19.78 -12.79 -3.03
CA LYS A 103 -20.96 -12.07 -2.50
C LYS A 103 -21.06 -12.27 -0.99
N ASP A 104 -20.96 -13.51 -0.54
CA ASP A 104 -21.08 -13.86 0.88
C ASP A 104 -19.90 -13.33 1.69
N LEU A 105 -18.68 -13.47 1.15
CA LEU A 105 -17.47 -12.92 1.77
C LEU A 105 -17.52 -11.40 1.87
N SER A 106 -18.09 -10.71 0.88
CA SER A 106 -18.22 -9.24 0.91
C SER A 106 -19.16 -8.78 2.02
N SER A 107 -20.29 -9.47 2.21
CA SER A 107 -21.23 -9.15 3.28
C SER A 107 -20.60 -9.41 4.66
N PHE A 108 -19.92 -10.54 4.83
CA PHE A 108 -19.19 -10.84 6.06
C PHE A 108 -18.08 -9.83 6.34
N ALA A 109 -17.28 -9.48 5.32
CA ALA A 109 -16.21 -8.50 5.45
C ALA A 109 -16.72 -7.11 5.85
N PHE A 110 -17.90 -6.72 5.37
CA PHE A 110 -18.53 -5.44 5.75
C PHE A 110 -18.86 -5.41 7.25
N VAL A 111 -19.51 -6.45 7.76
CA VAL A 111 -19.82 -6.57 9.20
C VAL A 111 -18.54 -6.62 10.03
N PHE A 112 -17.56 -7.43 9.61
CA PHE A 112 -16.26 -7.53 10.28
C PHE A 112 -15.51 -6.19 10.33
N LEU A 113 -15.57 -5.41 9.24
CA LEU A 113 -14.97 -4.08 9.19
C LEU A 113 -15.63 -3.13 10.21
N ILE A 114 -16.95 -3.16 10.34
CA ILE A 114 -17.67 -2.37 11.36
C ILE A 114 -17.15 -2.70 12.76
N PHE A 115 -17.00 -3.98 13.09
CA PHE A 115 -16.46 -4.38 14.38
C PHE A 115 -15.03 -3.86 14.60
N ILE A 116 -14.13 -4.05 13.63
CA ILE A 116 -12.75 -3.54 13.73
C ILE A 116 -12.72 -2.03 13.93
N LEU A 117 -13.53 -1.28 13.17
CA LEU A 117 -13.58 0.17 13.27
C LEU A 117 -14.14 0.61 14.63
N ALA A 118 -15.18 -0.06 15.14
CA ALA A 118 -15.73 0.22 16.47
C ALA A 118 -14.68 -0.01 17.57
N TYR A 119 -13.96 -1.13 17.54
CA TYR A 119 -12.88 -1.40 18.49
C TYR A 119 -11.70 -0.44 18.35
N ALA A 120 -11.36 -0.03 17.13
CA ALA A 120 -10.32 0.98 16.90
C ALA A 120 -10.73 2.36 17.44
N GLN A 121 -12.00 2.77 17.27
CA GLN A 121 -12.52 4.01 17.85
C GLN A 121 -12.54 3.95 19.38
N PHE A 122 -13.01 2.84 19.94
CA PHE A 122 -13.02 2.62 21.39
C PHE A 122 -11.61 2.65 21.99
N GLY A 123 -10.67 1.94 21.37
CA GLY A 123 -9.27 1.92 21.78
C GLY A 123 -8.63 3.31 21.71
N PHE A 124 -8.89 4.07 20.64
CA PHE A 124 -8.45 5.45 20.51
C PHE A 124 -9.03 6.35 21.62
N ALA A 125 -10.32 6.21 21.94
CA ALA A 125 -10.99 7.03 22.95
C ALA A 125 -10.46 6.77 24.38
N ILE A 126 -10.24 5.51 24.75
CA ILE A 126 -9.79 5.13 26.09
C ILE A 126 -8.28 5.28 26.25
N PHE A 127 -7.52 4.67 25.33
CA PHE A 127 -6.07 4.54 25.48
C PHE A 127 -5.28 5.62 24.75
N GLY A 128 -5.91 6.44 23.90
CA GLY A 128 -5.18 7.36 23.01
C GLY A 128 -4.40 8.47 23.72
N ARG A 129 -4.79 8.82 24.96
CA ARG A 129 -4.03 9.79 25.78
C ARG A 129 -2.82 9.16 26.47
N SER A 130 -2.87 7.87 26.75
CA SER A 130 -1.88 7.19 27.61
C SER A 130 -0.91 6.31 26.82
N LEU A 131 -1.34 5.74 25.68
CA LEU A 131 -0.55 4.80 24.88
C LEU A 131 -0.27 5.34 23.48
N ARG A 132 1.01 5.35 23.10
CA ARG A 132 1.46 5.79 21.76
C ARG A 132 0.81 4.98 20.63
N ASN A 133 0.57 3.70 20.85
CA ASN A 133 -0.09 2.79 19.91
C ASN A 133 -1.53 3.21 19.58
N TYR A 134 -2.18 3.95 20.49
CA TYR A 134 -3.55 4.44 20.35
C TYR A 134 -3.64 5.94 20.08
N LYS A 135 -2.51 6.63 19.84
CA LYS A 135 -2.45 8.09 19.75
C LYS A 135 -3.25 8.68 18.58
N SER A 136 -3.46 7.92 17.51
CA SER A 136 -4.28 8.31 16.36
C SER A 136 -5.23 7.18 15.99
N PHE A 137 -6.34 7.52 15.34
CA PHE A 137 -7.30 6.52 14.88
C PHE A 137 -6.64 5.46 14.00
N PHE A 138 -5.78 5.86 13.06
CA PHE A 138 -5.06 4.93 12.18
C PHE A 138 -4.05 4.05 12.92
N SER A 139 -3.36 4.60 13.93
CA SER A 139 -2.46 3.83 14.79
C SER A 139 -3.25 2.81 15.60
N SER A 140 -4.38 3.21 16.20
CA SER A 140 -5.27 2.30 16.93
C SER A 140 -5.82 1.20 16.03
N LEU A 141 -6.18 1.52 14.79
CA LEU A 141 -6.64 0.55 13.80
C LEU A 141 -5.55 -0.49 13.49
N THR A 142 -4.31 -0.03 13.32
CA THR A 142 -3.15 -0.90 13.11
C THR A 142 -2.91 -1.79 14.34
N THR A 143 -3.06 -1.25 15.55
CA THR A 143 -2.97 -2.02 16.79
C THR A 143 -4.08 -3.08 16.92
N CYS A 144 -5.32 -2.78 16.51
CA CYS A 144 -6.39 -3.78 16.44
C CYS A 144 -6.04 -4.92 15.48
N PHE A 145 -5.48 -4.62 14.30
CA PHE A 145 -5.00 -5.67 13.38
C PHE A 145 -3.85 -6.49 13.97
N ARG A 146 -2.89 -5.85 14.65
CA ARG A 146 -1.79 -6.54 15.34
C ARG A 146 -2.31 -7.51 16.40
N MET A 147 -3.30 -7.10 17.19
CA MET A 147 -3.94 -8.01 18.15
C MET A 147 -4.62 -9.20 17.48
N LEU A 148 -5.27 -8.99 16.34
CA LEU A 148 -5.89 -10.08 15.58
C LEU A 148 -4.86 -11.07 15.03
N LEU A 149 -3.63 -10.61 14.76
CA LEU A 149 -2.48 -11.44 14.40
C LEU A 149 -1.79 -12.09 15.61
N GLY A 150 -2.24 -11.80 16.84
CA GLY A 150 -1.70 -12.36 18.09
C GLY A 150 -0.68 -11.47 18.81
N GLU A 151 -0.34 -10.30 18.26
CA GLU A 151 0.55 -9.34 18.92
C GLU A 151 -0.23 -8.48 19.93
N ILE A 152 -0.31 -8.95 21.17
CA ILE A 152 -1.07 -8.29 22.25
C ILE A 152 -0.11 -7.71 23.31
N ASN A 153 -0.06 -6.38 23.42
CA ASN A 153 0.63 -5.67 24.50
C ASN A 153 -0.29 -5.46 25.71
N ALA A 154 -0.71 -6.55 26.35
CA ALA A 154 -1.68 -6.52 27.45
C ALA A 154 -1.14 -5.80 28.69
N ALA A 155 0.17 -5.88 28.95
CA ALA A 155 0.81 -5.25 30.10
C ALA A 155 0.60 -3.73 30.12
N ASP A 156 0.81 -3.08 28.97
CA ASP A 156 0.64 -1.63 28.81
C ASP A 156 -0.82 -1.21 29.03
N MET A 157 -1.77 -2.00 28.55
CA MET A 157 -3.20 -1.72 28.72
C MET A 157 -3.65 -1.86 30.18
N ILE A 158 -3.14 -2.87 30.89
CA ILE A 158 -3.41 -3.09 32.32
C ILE A 158 -2.79 -1.99 33.17
N ALA A 159 -1.59 -1.52 32.82
CA ALA A 159 -0.92 -0.44 33.53
C ALA A 159 -1.72 0.87 33.48
N VAL A 160 -2.28 1.22 32.32
CA VAL A 160 -3.14 2.42 32.19
C VAL A 160 -4.39 2.31 33.07
N ARG A 161 -4.99 1.13 33.17
CA ARG A 161 -6.14 0.90 34.06
C ARG A 161 -5.81 1.06 35.54
N ARG A 162 -4.57 0.85 35.98
CA ARG A 162 -4.17 1.00 37.39
C ARG A 162 -3.91 2.46 37.79
N LEU A 163 -3.81 3.38 36.83
CA LEU A 163 -3.55 4.80 37.04
C LEU A 163 -4.83 5.66 37.17
N TYR A 164 -6.00 5.04 36.98
CA TYR A 164 -7.34 5.61 37.17
C TYR A 164 -8.14 4.71 38.12
#